data_AF-A0A529GNE1-F1
#
_entry.id   AF-A0A529GNE1-F1
#
_cell.length_a   1.000
_cell.length_b   1.000
_cell.length_c   1.000
_cell.angle_alpha   90.00
_cell.angle_beta   90.00
_cell.angle_gamma   90.00
#
_symmetry.space_group_name_H-M   'P 1'
#
loop_
_entity.id
_entity.type
_entity.pdbx_description
1 polymer ?
#
loop_
_entity_poly.entity_id
_entity_poly.type
_entity_poly.pdbx_seq_one_letter_code
_entity_poly.pdbx_strand_id
1 'polypeptide(L)' 'MTDVKWMIKAREFTNCNCAYGCPCQFNSLPTNGFCQAVAGVEIEHGYHGDTKLDGLRFAGIFRWPGPIHEG' A
#
# COMPACT_ATOMS: atom_id res chain seq x y z
N MET A 1 2.35 -12.77 23.35
CA MET A 1 2.41 -12.99 21.89
C MET A 1 3.86 -13.28 21.58
N THR A 2 4.18 -14.41 20.94
CA THR A 2 5.53 -14.68 20.45
C THR A 2 5.94 -13.56 19.51
N ASP A 3 7.05 -12.88 19.81
CA ASP A 3 7.58 -11.77 19.03
C ASP A 3 8.19 -12.33 17.73
N VAL A 4 7.33 -12.64 16.76
CA VAL A 4 7.77 -13.13 15.44
C VAL A 4 8.45 -11.97 14.73
N LYS A 5 9.77 -12.09 14.55
CA LYS A 5 10.55 -11.10 13.81
C LYS A 5 10.12 -11.11 12.34
N TRP A 6 9.96 -9.92 11.79
CA TRP A 6 9.62 -9.72 10.39
C TRP A 6 10.29 -8.46 9.86
N MET A 7 10.51 -8.41 8.54
CA MET A 7 11.02 -7.24 7.83
C MET A 7 10.65 -7.35 6.35
N ILE A 8 10.36 -6.20 5.72
CA ILE A 8 10.19 -6.09 4.27
C ILE A 8 10.96 -4.86 3.79
N LYS A 9 11.81 -5.06 2.78
CA LYS A 9 12.35 -4.04 1.89
C LYS A 9 11.81 -4.31 0.50
N ALA A 10 11.05 -3.37 -0.04
CA ALA A 10 10.32 -3.57 -1.28
C ALA A 10 10.35 -2.33 -2.18
N ARG A 11 10.12 -2.56 -3.46
CA ARG A 11 9.78 -1.51 -4.43
C ARG A 11 8.27 -1.49 -4.59
N GLU A 12 7.69 -0.31 -4.46
CA GLU A 12 6.26 -0.08 -4.63
C GLU A 12 6.01 0.84 -5.83
N PHE A 13 4.97 0.52 -6.58
CA PHE A 13 4.37 1.42 -7.55
C PHE A 13 2.88 1.56 -7.24
N THR A 14 2.44 2.79 -6.98
CA THR A 14 1.05 3.09 -6.63
C THR A 14 0.53 4.26 -7.46
N ASN A 15 -0.67 4.11 -8.00
CA ASN A 15 -1.37 5.14 -8.75
C ASN A 15 -2.84 5.21 -8.31
N CYS A 16 -3.41 6.42 -8.33
CA CYS A 16 -4.81 6.64 -8.03
C CYS A 16 -5.43 7.71 -8.94
N ASN A 17 -6.75 7.81 -8.89
CA ASN A 17 -7.55 8.80 -9.63
C ASN A 17 -7.46 10.25 -9.09
N CYS A 18 -6.75 10.50 -7.99
CA CYS A 18 -6.63 11.83 -7.41
C CYS A 18 -5.51 12.66 -8.06
N ALA A 19 -5.45 13.95 -7.73
CA ALA A 19 -4.40 14.86 -8.14
C ALA A 19 -3.00 14.35 -7.74
N TYR A 20 -1.98 14.90 -8.39
CA TYR A 20 -0.58 14.53 -8.16
C TYR A 20 -0.23 14.51 -6.67
N GLY A 21 0.56 13.50 -6.28
CA GLY A 21 0.95 13.30 -4.89
C GLY A 21 -0.08 12.55 -4.03
N CYS A 22 -1.22 12.11 -4.60
CA CYS A 22 -2.22 11.31 -3.88
C CYS A 22 -2.64 11.98 -2.55
N PRO A 23 -3.28 13.17 -2.60
CA PRO A 23 -3.49 14.01 -1.42
C PRO A 23 -4.20 13.31 -0.25
N CYS A 24 -5.08 12.35 -0.54
CA CYS A 24 -5.80 11.58 0.47
C CYS A 24 -4.94 10.63 1.31
N GLN A 25 -3.75 10.25 0.84
CA GLN A 25 -2.74 9.54 1.64
C GLN A 25 -2.14 10.44 2.74
N PHE A 26 -2.17 11.76 2.52
CA PHE A 26 -1.62 12.76 3.43
C PHE A 26 -2.74 13.55 4.12
N ASN A 27 -3.85 12.88 4.44
CA ASN A 27 -5.01 13.42 5.17
C ASN A 27 -5.73 14.61 4.51
N SER A 28 -5.50 14.87 3.23
CA SER A 28 -6.32 15.82 2.47
C SER A 28 -7.54 15.12 1.86
N LEU A 29 -8.51 15.90 1.36
CA LEU A 29 -9.67 15.34 0.69
C LEU A 29 -9.29 14.71 -0.67
N PRO A 30 -9.94 13.59 -1.07
CA PRO A 30 -9.79 13.04 -2.41
C PRO A 30 -10.32 14.03 -3.46
N THR A 31 -9.62 14.16 -4.58
CA THR A 31 -9.92 15.16 -5.62
C THR A 31 -11.34 15.06 -6.17
N ASN A 32 -11.87 13.85 -6.27
CA ASN A 32 -13.19 13.58 -6.85
C ASN A 32 -14.25 13.20 -5.80
N GLY A 33 -13.97 13.42 -4.50
CA GLY A 33 -14.83 12.96 -3.40
C GLY A 33 -14.71 11.45 -3.08
N PHE A 34 -14.03 10.66 -3.91
CA PHE A 34 -13.74 9.24 -3.70
C PHE A 34 -12.34 8.89 -4.21
N CYS A 35 -11.77 7.77 -3.73
CA CYS A 35 -10.47 7.27 -4.16
C CYS A 35 -10.60 5.89 -4.82
N GLN A 36 -9.94 5.72 -5.97
CA GLN A 36 -9.70 4.43 -6.61
C GLN A 36 -8.22 4.31 -6.92
N ALA A 37 -7.61 3.22 -6.47
CA ALA A 37 -6.16 3.05 -6.55
C ALA A 37 -5.77 1.64 -6.98
N VAL A 38 -4.61 1.54 -7.61
CA VAL A 38 -3.89 0.30 -7.86
C VAL A 38 -2.49 0.43 -7.27
N ALA A 39 -2.05 -0.62 -6.57
CA ALA A 39 -0.71 -0.72 -6.03
C ALA A 39 -0.09 -2.05 -6.43
N GLY A 40 1.20 -2.03 -6.76
CA GLY A 40 2.02 -3.21 -7.00
C GLY A 40 3.29 -3.13 -6.15
N VAL A 41 3.64 -4.23 -5.52
CA VAL A 41 4.81 -4.34 -4.65
C VAL A 41 5.63 -5.56 -5.02
N GLU A 42 6.95 -5.37 -5.13
CA GLU A 42 7.93 -6.43 -5.25
C GLU A 42 8.87 -6.39 -4.05
N ILE A 43 8.88 -7.46 -3.25
CA ILE A 43 9.76 -7.60 -2.09
C ILE A 43 11.18 -7.93 -2.59
N GLU A 44 12.12 -7.01 -2.41
CA GLU A 44 13.54 -7.24 -2.72
C GLU A 44 14.17 -8.15 -1.67
N HIS A 45 13.91 -7.84 -0.38
CA HIS A 45 14.38 -8.62 0.76
C HIS A 45 13.31 -8.64 1.85
N GLY A 46 12.97 -9.80 2.39
CA GLY A 46 12.03 -9.89 3.49
C GLY A 46 11.85 -11.28 4.09
N TYR A 47 11.36 -11.30 5.33
CA TYR A 47 11.05 -12.52 6.05
C TYR A 47 9.95 -12.30 7.08
N HIS A 48 9.31 -13.39 7.49
CA HIS A 48 8.41 -13.45 8.63
C HIS A 48 8.65 -14.77 9.39
N GLY A 49 9.35 -14.70 10.53
CA GLY A 49 9.94 -15.88 11.16
C GLY A 49 10.87 -16.61 10.18
N ASP A 50 10.67 -17.91 10.01
CA ASP A 50 11.45 -18.73 9.07
C ASP A 50 10.94 -18.65 7.61
N THR A 51 9.87 -17.91 7.35
CA THR A 51 9.31 -17.78 6.00
C THR A 51 10.04 -16.70 5.23
N LYS A 52 10.71 -17.08 4.13
CA LYS A 52 11.38 -16.16 3.21
C LYS A 52 10.36 -15.50 2.28
N LEU A 53 10.46 -14.18 2.10
CA LEU A 53 9.57 -13.39 1.25
C LEU A 53 10.28 -12.76 0.04
N ASP A 54 11.61 -12.91 -0.11
CA ASP A 54 12.36 -12.37 -1.25
C ASP A 54 11.74 -12.80 -2.59
N GLY A 55 11.55 -11.83 -3.49
CA GLY A 55 10.98 -12.03 -4.82
C GLY A 55 9.45 -12.22 -4.84
N LEU A 56 8.78 -12.23 -3.68
CA LEU A 56 7.32 -12.24 -3.62
C LEU A 56 6.79 -10.93 -4.19
N ARG A 57 5.80 -11.05 -5.07
CA ARG A 57 5.08 -9.93 -5.67
C ARG A 57 3.62 -9.99 -5.26
N PHE A 58 3.08 -8.84 -4.87
CA PHE A 58 1.66 -8.71 -4.60
C PHE A 58 1.13 -7.40 -5.18
N ALA A 59 -0.16 -7.39 -5.48
CA ALA A 59 -0.83 -6.22 -6.02
C ALA A 59 -2.22 -6.09 -5.38
N GLY A 60 -2.71 -4.86 -5.31
CA GLY A 60 -4.02 -4.54 -4.75
C GLY A 60 -4.76 -3.54 -5.63
N ILE A 61 -6.07 -3.69 -5.70
CA ILE A 61 -6.99 -2.72 -6.28
C ILE A 61 -7.91 -2.27 -5.15
N PHE A 62 -8.05 -0.97 -4.97
CA PHE A 62 -8.74 -0.38 -3.83
C PHE A 62 -9.80 0.63 -4.26
N ARG A 63 -10.86 0.75 -3.46
CA ARG A 63 -11.90 1.77 -3.60
C ARG A 63 -12.31 2.26 -2.22
N TRP A 64 -12.23 3.57 -2.02
CA TRP A 64 -12.81 4.24 -0.86
C TRP A 64 -13.94 5.17 -1.31
N PRO A 65 -15.08 5.18 -0.62
CA PRO A 65 -16.18 6.10 -0.92
C PRO A 65 -15.85 7.54 -0.53
N GLY A 66 -14.82 7.76 0.30
CA GLY A 66 -14.38 9.05 0.81
C GLY A 66 -12.87 9.09 1.07
N PRO A 67 -12.38 9.98 1.97
CA PRO A 67 -10.98 10.05 2.38
C PRO A 67 -10.50 8.75 3.05
N ILE A 68 -9.29 8.30 2.72
CA ILE A 68 -8.74 7.01 3.20
C ILE A 68 -8.65 6.94 4.73
N HIS A 69 -8.39 8.06 5.39
CA HIS A 69 -8.23 8.13 6.84
C HIS A 69 -9.54 8.04 7.63
N GLU A 70 -10.69 8.14 6.96
CA GLU A 70 -12.01 8.00 7.59
C GLU A 70 -12.52 6.55 7.59
N GLY A 71 -11.85 5.65 6.87
CA GLY A 71 -12.28 4.27 6.64
C GLY A 71 -13.11 4.09 5.38
#